data_AF-A0A7S3QXY7-F1
#
_entry.id   AF-A0A7S3QXY7-F1
#
_cell.length_a   1.000
_cell.length_b   1.000
_cell.length_c   1.000
_cell.angle_alpha   90.00
_cell.angle_beta   90.00
_cell.angle_gamma   90.00
#
_symmetry.space_group_name_H-M   'P 1'
#
loop_
_entity.id
_entity.type
_entity.pdbx_description
1 polymer ?
#
loop_
_entity_poly.entity_id
_entity_poly.type
_entity_poly.pdbx_seq_one_letter_code
_entity_poly.pdbx_strand_id
1 'polypeptide(L)'
;MSTLSPSKASKSPSKGSAHETCAHAAHAAMAEDHPGRCRCPGNDELYLFLMYLLESEEQKAASSGLDTGTYASWCTALRKATRSVRDYHLRIASTEELQKLAYVGPLTAKVVQHKLWSLYPPDPLTEEEQAERNQLKEQAEAAKAAEKARKLQERRSAKAASKAAGPAAAQQRGKAAVPSV
;
A
#
# COMPACT_ATOMS: atom_id res chain seq x y z
N MET A 1 8.54 -66.09 -16.16
CA MET A 1 7.82 -65.79 -14.90
C MET A 1 7.68 -64.28 -14.78
N SER A 2 6.42 -63.83 -14.81
CA SER A 2 5.87 -62.52 -14.40
C SER A 2 6.49 -62.00 -13.10
N THR A 3 6.62 -60.72 -12.74
CA THR A 3 6.14 -59.41 -13.25
C THR A 3 6.89 -58.30 -12.48
N LEU A 4 6.93 -57.11 -13.08
CA LEU A 4 7.34 -55.83 -12.48
C LEU A 4 6.55 -55.47 -11.20
N SER A 5 7.20 -54.78 -10.25
CA SER A 5 6.86 -53.38 -9.86
C SER A 5 7.51 -52.97 -8.52
N PRO A 6 8.28 -51.87 -8.47
CA PRO A 6 8.45 -51.10 -7.24
C PRO A 6 7.26 -50.14 -7.06
N SER A 7 6.55 -50.30 -5.94
CA SER A 7 5.48 -49.41 -5.49
C SER A 7 5.95 -47.95 -5.44
N LYS A 8 5.42 -47.12 -6.34
CA LYS A 8 5.38 -45.67 -6.16
C LYS A 8 4.48 -45.38 -4.96
N ALA A 9 5.07 -44.89 -3.87
CA ALA A 9 4.33 -44.20 -2.84
C ALA A 9 3.78 -42.90 -3.44
N SER A 10 2.53 -42.93 -3.91
CA SER A 10 1.77 -41.73 -4.24
C SER A 10 1.49 -40.99 -2.93
N LYS A 11 2.30 -39.98 -2.64
CA LYS A 11 2.00 -38.99 -1.60
C LYS A 11 0.74 -38.27 -2.03
N SER A 12 -0.37 -38.51 -1.33
CA SER A 12 -1.62 -37.79 -1.53
C SER A 12 -1.37 -36.28 -1.39
N PRO A 13 -1.96 -35.42 -2.24
CA PRO A 13 -1.83 -33.99 -2.07
C PRO A 13 -2.50 -33.62 -0.75
N SER A 14 -1.75 -33.12 0.23
CA SER A 14 -2.36 -32.47 1.38
C SER A 14 -3.25 -31.37 0.82
N LYS A 15 -4.54 -31.35 1.17
CA LYS A 15 -5.42 -30.22 0.85
C LYS A 15 -4.79 -28.98 1.49
N GLY A 16 -4.05 -28.21 0.69
CA GLY A 16 -3.50 -26.93 1.11
C GLY A 16 -4.64 -26.04 1.60
N SER A 17 -4.34 -25.14 2.52
CA SER A 17 -5.29 -24.11 2.90
C SER A 17 -5.74 -23.34 1.65
N ALA A 18 -6.98 -22.84 1.59
CA ALA A 18 -7.52 -22.15 0.41
C ALA A 18 -6.60 -21.03 -0.12
N HIS A 19 -5.85 -20.39 0.79
CA HIS A 19 -4.88 -19.35 0.46
C HIS A 19 -3.61 -19.90 -0.22
N GLU A 20 -3.15 -21.10 0.13
CA GLU A 20 -2.04 -21.77 -0.59
C GLU A 20 -2.47 -22.15 -2.01
N THR A 21 -3.72 -22.57 -2.20
CA THR A 21 -4.28 -22.78 -3.54
C THR A 21 -4.25 -21.49 -4.37
N CYS A 22 -4.58 -20.35 -3.76
CA CYS A 22 -4.48 -19.05 -4.43
C CYS A 22 -3.03 -18.70 -4.81
N ALA A 23 -2.06 -19.03 -3.97
CA ALA A 23 -0.64 -18.82 -4.26
C ALA A 23 -0.15 -19.67 -5.44
N HIS A 24 -0.50 -20.95 -5.46
CA HIS A 24 -0.19 -21.83 -6.60
C HIS A 24 -0.88 -21.36 -7.89
N ALA A 25 -2.14 -20.92 -7.82
CA ALA A 25 -2.86 -20.38 -8.97
C ALA A 25 -2.21 -19.10 -9.50
N ALA A 26 -1.79 -18.20 -8.61
CA ALA A 26 -1.05 -16.98 -8.96
C ALA A 26 0.25 -17.31 -9.68
N HIS A 27 1.06 -18.20 -9.11
CA HIS A 27 2.34 -18.61 -9.69
C HIS A 27 2.17 -19.26 -11.06
N ALA A 28 1.18 -20.15 -11.22
CA ALA A 28 0.88 -20.78 -12.50
C ALA A 28 0.41 -19.77 -13.56
N ALA A 29 -0.42 -18.80 -13.16
CA ALA A 29 -0.95 -17.78 -14.04
C ALA A 29 0.10 -16.77 -14.52
N MET A 30 1.28 -16.69 -13.88
CA MET A 30 2.40 -15.87 -14.36
C MET A 30 2.94 -16.33 -15.72
N ALA A 31 2.74 -17.60 -16.10
CA ALA A 31 3.13 -18.12 -17.40
C ALA A 31 2.14 -17.77 -18.52
N GLU A 32 0.92 -17.36 -18.15
CA GLU A 32 -0.18 -17.06 -19.07
C GLU A 32 -0.36 -15.55 -19.23
N ASP A 33 -0.87 -15.09 -20.37
CA ASP A 33 -1.19 -13.67 -20.56
C ASP A 33 -2.47 -13.31 -19.79
N HIS A 34 -2.33 -12.53 -18.71
CA HIS A 34 -3.46 -12.16 -17.85
C HIS A 34 -3.92 -10.69 -18.08
N PRO A 35 -5.22 -10.40 -17.99
CA PRO A 35 -5.82 -9.11 -18.38
C PRO A 35 -5.52 -7.92 -17.44
N GLY A 36 -4.58 -8.08 -16.51
CA GLY A 36 -4.31 -7.12 -15.44
C GLY A 36 -2.83 -6.97 -15.17
N ARG A 37 -2.06 -6.40 -16.11
CA ARG A 37 -0.66 -6.08 -15.87
C ARG A 37 -0.53 -4.96 -14.85
N CYS A 38 0.38 -5.14 -13.91
CA CYS A 38 0.80 -4.12 -12.97
C CYS A 38 1.65 -3.07 -13.69
N ARG A 39 1.69 -1.87 -13.10
CA ARG A 39 2.60 -0.82 -13.54
C ARG A 39 4.07 -1.25 -13.42
N CYS A 40 4.39 -2.01 -12.37
CA CYS A 40 5.66 -2.70 -12.22
C CYS A 40 5.44 -4.21 -12.40
N PRO A 41 6.02 -4.84 -13.44
CA PRO A 41 5.82 -6.28 -13.72
C PRO A 41 6.21 -7.19 -12.55
N GLY A 42 7.18 -6.78 -11.73
CA GLY A 42 7.57 -7.51 -10.53
C GLY A 42 6.48 -7.63 -9.45
N ASN A 43 5.35 -6.94 -9.61
CA ASN A 43 4.19 -7.03 -8.73
C ASN A 43 3.09 -7.96 -9.26
N ASP A 44 3.23 -8.52 -10.47
CA ASP A 44 2.16 -9.28 -11.14
C ASP A 44 1.74 -10.52 -10.33
N GLU A 45 2.68 -11.28 -9.78
CA GLU A 45 2.36 -12.47 -8.98
C GLU A 45 1.60 -12.12 -7.69
N LEU A 46 2.03 -11.04 -7.01
CA LEU A 46 1.35 -10.53 -5.83
C LEU A 46 -0.06 -10.02 -6.17
N TYR A 47 -0.21 -9.34 -7.30
CA TYR A 47 -1.51 -8.88 -7.79
C TYR A 47 -2.46 -10.03 -8.07
N LEU A 48 -1.99 -11.06 -8.79
CA LEU A 48 -2.77 -12.27 -9.09
C LEU A 48 -3.15 -13.01 -7.80
N PHE A 49 -2.23 -13.13 -6.86
CA PHE A 49 -2.51 -13.74 -5.56
C PHE A 49 -3.64 -13.02 -4.81
N LEU A 50 -3.59 -11.67 -4.73
CA LEU A 50 -4.64 -10.89 -4.08
C LEU A 50 -5.98 -10.98 -4.82
N MET A 51 -5.95 -11.10 -6.15
CA MET A 51 -7.15 -11.30 -6.97
C MET A 51 -7.80 -12.65 -6.69
N TYR A 52 -7.04 -13.75 -6.72
CA TYR A 52 -7.57 -15.09 -6.40
C TYR A 52 -8.01 -15.22 -4.95
N LEU A 53 -7.29 -14.56 -4.03
CA LEU A 53 -7.68 -14.49 -2.63
C LEU A 53 -9.03 -13.79 -2.47
N LEU A 54 -9.25 -12.66 -3.16
CA LEU A 54 -10.52 -11.95 -3.15
C LEU A 54 -11.66 -12.83 -3.68
N GLU A 55 -11.46 -13.48 -4.82
CA GLU A 55 -12.46 -14.36 -5.44
C GLU A 55 -12.81 -15.55 -4.53
N SER A 56 -11.81 -16.19 -3.93
CA SER A 56 -12.02 -17.28 -2.99
C SER A 56 -12.82 -16.84 -1.76
N GLU A 57 -12.55 -15.64 -1.25
CA GLU A 57 -13.30 -15.10 -0.13
C GLU A 57 -14.74 -14.71 -0.57
N GLU A 58 -14.94 -14.02 -1.69
CA GLU A 58 -16.29 -13.72 -2.18
C GLU A 58 -17.16 -14.98 -2.36
N GLN A 59 -16.57 -16.07 -2.86
CA GLN A 59 -17.26 -17.36 -2.99
C GLN A 59 -17.61 -17.99 -1.62
N LYS A 60 -16.71 -17.90 -0.63
CA LYS A 60 -16.99 -18.36 0.74
C LYS A 60 -18.11 -17.55 1.39
N ALA A 61 -18.13 -16.23 1.22
CA ALA A 61 -19.23 -15.39 1.70
C ALA A 61 -20.57 -15.85 1.15
N ALA A 62 -20.64 -16.04 -0.17
CA ALA A 62 -21.87 -16.47 -0.84
C ALA A 62 -22.37 -17.84 -0.33
N SER A 63 -21.47 -18.76 0.00
CA SER A 63 -21.81 -20.11 0.45
C SER A 63 -22.12 -20.26 1.95
N SER A 64 -21.58 -19.38 2.80
CA SER A 64 -21.59 -19.57 4.25
C SER A 64 -22.69 -18.82 5.00
N GLY A 65 -23.37 -17.87 4.35
CA GLY A 65 -24.40 -17.05 4.98
C GLY A 65 -23.90 -16.25 6.20
N LEU A 66 -22.58 -16.10 6.36
CA LEU A 66 -21.95 -15.46 7.51
C LEU A 66 -22.16 -13.93 7.50
N ASP A 67 -22.13 -13.38 8.71
CA ASP A 67 -22.33 -11.97 9.07
C ASP A 67 -21.64 -11.00 8.09
N THR A 68 -22.46 -10.24 7.37
CA THR A 68 -22.08 -9.50 6.17
C THR A 68 -21.15 -8.32 6.45
N GLY A 69 -21.15 -7.76 7.66
CA GLY A 69 -20.43 -6.52 7.96
C GLY A 69 -18.91 -6.64 7.88
N THR A 70 -18.33 -7.50 8.73
CA THR A 70 -16.87 -7.67 8.83
C THR A 70 -16.29 -8.28 7.55
N TYR A 71 -17.00 -9.24 6.97
CA TYR A 71 -16.57 -9.91 5.75
C TYR A 71 -16.56 -8.99 4.52
N ALA A 72 -17.63 -8.19 4.36
CA ALA A 72 -17.70 -7.21 3.27
C ALA A 72 -16.62 -6.15 3.42
N SER A 73 -16.29 -5.73 4.66
CA SER A 73 -15.18 -4.79 4.90
C SER A 73 -13.82 -5.35 4.48
N TRP A 74 -13.58 -6.64 4.73
CA TRP A 74 -12.35 -7.32 4.35
C TRP A 74 -12.23 -7.47 2.83
N CYS A 75 -13.28 -7.94 2.16
CA CYS A 75 -13.29 -8.05 0.70
C CYS A 75 -13.15 -6.67 0.04
N THR A 76 -13.76 -5.63 0.61
CA THR A 76 -13.59 -4.24 0.13
C THR A 76 -12.15 -3.76 0.29
N ALA A 77 -11.50 -4.05 1.42
CA ALA A 77 -10.11 -3.72 1.66
C ALA A 77 -9.19 -4.47 0.67
N LEU A 78 -9.41 -5.77 0.47
CA LEU A 78 -8.69 -6.59 -0.52
C LEU A 78 -8.82 -6.03 -1.93
N ARG A 79 -10.04 -5.71 -2.39
CA ARG A 79 -10.26 -5.12 -3.72
C ARG A 79 -9.49 -3.83 -3.93
N LYS A 80 -9.44 -2.98 -2.90
CA LYS A 80 -8.66 -1.73 -2.93
C LYS A 80 -7.15 -2.01 -2.88
N ALA A 81 -6.71 -2.94 -2.06
CA ALA A 81 -5.31 -3.36 -1.97
C ALA A 81 -4.80 -3.91 -3.31
N THR A 82 -5.57 -4.78 -3.99
CA THR A 82 -5.25 -5.30 -5.32
C THR A 82 -5.03 -4.18 -6.33
N ARG A 83 -5.89 -3.16 -6.31
CA ARG A 83 -5.71 -1.96 -7.15
C ARG A 83 -4.47 -1.17 -6.76
N SER A 84 -4.23 -0.96 -5.46
CA SER A 84 -3.05 -0.24 -4.97
C SER A 84 -1.75 -0.94 -5.36
N VAL A 85 -1.69 -2.28 -5.34
CA VAL A 85 -0.53 -3.05 -5.82
C VAL A 85 -0.36 -2.89 -7.33
N ARG A 86 -1.46 -3.00 -8.10
CA ARG A 86 -1.43 -2.84 -9.56
C ARG A 86 -0.88 -1.49 -10.00
N ASP A 87 -1.30 -0.42 -9.33
CA ASP A 87 -0.94 0.96 -9.68
C ASP A 87 0.44 1.37 -9.11
N TYR A 88 1.04 0.56 -8.23
CA TYR A 88 2.32 0.87 -7.60
C TYR A 88 3.48 0.70 -8.59
N HIS A 89 4.37 1.70 -8.61
CA HIS A 89 5.41 1.84 -9.63
C HIS A 89 6.72 1.12 -9.27
N LEU A 90 6.91 0.70 -8.02
CA LEU A 90 8.11 -0.02 -7.57
C LEU A 90 7.75 -1.47 -7.23
N ARG A 91 8.72 -2.38 -7.37
CA ARG A 91 8.52 -3.79 -7.04
C ARG A 91 8.50 -4.02 -5.54
N ILE A 92 7.44 -4.62 -5.01
CA ILE A 92 7.25 -4.86 -3.58
C ILE A 92 7.97 -6.16 -3.20
N ALA A 93 9.06 -6.05 -2.45
CA ALA A 93 9.89 -7.20 -2.09
C ALA A 93 9.84 -7.54 -0.59
N SER A 94 9.11 -6.77 0.23
CA SER A 94 9.02 -7.01 1.68
C SER A 94 7.66 -6.68 2.27
N THR A 95 7.38 -7.29 3.43
CA THR A 95 6.13 -7.10 4.17
C THR A 95 5.98 -5.65 4.64
N GLU A 96 7.08 -5.00 5.00
CA GLU A 96 7.10 -3.60 5.42
C GLU A 96 6.74 -2.65 4.27
N GLU A 97 7.19 -2.94 3.05
CA GLU A 97 6.82 -2.17 1.86
C GLU A 97 5.36 -2.35 1.51
N LEU A 98 4.89 -3.59 1.57
CA LEU A 98 3.49 -3.92 1.33
C LEU A 98 2.56 -3.14 2.27
N GLN A 99 2.90 -3.03 3.56
CA GLN A 99 2.12 -2.29 4.55
C GLN A 99 2.13 -0.77 4.36
N LYS A 100 3.07 -0.20 3.58
CA LYS A 100 3.07 1.23 3.26
C LYS A 100 2.02 1.60 2.20
N LEU A 101 1.47 0.61 1.49
CA LEU A 101 0.44 0.84 0.50
C LEU A 101 -0.90 1.17 1.14
N ALA A 102 -1.67 2.00 0.45
CA ALA A 102 -3.04 2.29 0.85
C ALA A 102 -3.87 0.99 0.87
N TYR A 103 -4.73 0.85 1.89
CA TYR A 103 -5.66 -0.27 2.05
C TYR A 103 -5.05 -1.64 2.33
N VAL A 104 -3.72 -1.76 2.40
CA VAL A 104 -3.05 -2.98 2.87
C VAL A 104 -2.94 -2.92 4.39
N GLY A 105 -3.75 -3.73 5.07
CA GLY A 105 -3.69 -3.87 6.52
C GLY A 105 -2.65 -4.92 6.98
N PRO A 106 -2.36 -4.98 8.30
CA PRO A 106 -1.50 -6.00 8.87
C PRO A 106 -1.95 -7.43 8.57
N LEU A 107 -3.27 -7.66 8.49
CA LEU A 107 -3.84 -8.96 8.13
C LEU A 107 -3.45 -9.36 6.70
N THR A 108 -3.59 -8.45 5.73
CA THR A 108 -3.26 -8.71 4.31
C THR A 108 -1.78 -9.03 4.17
N ALA A 109 -0.94 -8.23 4.83
CA ALA A 109 0.50 -8.40 4.80
C ALA A 109 0.94 -9.75 5.41
N LYS A 110 0.30 -10.18 6.52
CA LYS A 110 0.53 -11.50 7.11
C LYS A 110 0.10 -12.64 6.19
N VAL A 111 -1.07 -12.53 5.56
CA VAL A 111 -1.54 -13.55 4.61
C VAL A 111 -0.58 -13.68 3.45
N VAL A 112 -0.14 -12.56 2.85
CA VAL A 112 0.86 -12.58 1.77
C VAL A 112 2.18 -13.22 2.24
N GLN A 113 2.71 -12.79 3.39
CA GLN A 113 3.95 -13.32 3.93
C GLN A 113 3.89 -14.84 4.17
N HIS A 114 2.82 -15.33 4.79
CA HIS A 114 2.71 -16.73 5.20
C HIS A 114 2.18 -17.66 4.12
N LYS A 115 1.48 -17.15 3.09
CA LYS A 115 0.79 -17.97 2.08
C LYS A 115 1.33 -17.80 0.67
N LEU A 116 1.84 -16.63 0.32
CA LEU A 116 2.51 -16.42 -0.96
C LEU A 116 4.02 -16.54 -0.78
N TRP A 117 4.63 -15.63 -0.03
CA TRP A 117 6.09 -15.50 0.04
C TRP A 117 6.81 -16.60 0.82
N SER A 118 6.09 -17.40 1.60
CA SER A 118 6.64 -18.63 2.18
C SER A 118 6.86 -19.74 1.15
N LEU A 119 6.09 -19.73 0.06
CA LEU A 119 6.15 -20.70 -1.03
C LEU A 119 6.95 -20.16 -2.22
N TYR A 120 6.70 -18.89 -2.56
CA TYR A 120 7.24 -18.16 -3.69
C TYR A 120 7.83 -16.84 -3.19
N PRO A 121 9.01 -16.88 -2.55
CA PRO A 121 9.64 -15.68 -2.02
C PRO A 121 9.96 -14.70 -3.16
N PRO A 122 9.79 -13.38 -2.93
CA PRO A 122 10.15 -12.40 -3.95
C PRO A 122 11.66 -12.39 -4.14
N ASP A 123 12.09 -12.12 -5.38
CA ASP A 123 13.51 -11.95 -5.67
C ASP A 123 14.12 -10.82 -4.84
N PRO A 124 15.42 -10.90 -4.49
CA PRO A 124 16.10 -9.79 -3.84
C PRO A 124 16.03 -8.52 -4.70
N LEU A 125 15.97 -7.36 -4.04
CA LEU A 125 16.06 -6.06 -4.72
C LEU A 125 17.42 -5.92 -5.40
N THR A 126 17.40 -5.51 -6.65
CA THR A 126 18.63 -5.12 -7.36
C THR A 126 19.17 -3.80 -6.81
N GLU A 127 20.47 -3.55 -7.02
CA GLU A 127 21.09 -2.28 -6.60
C GLU A 127 20.40 -1.07 -7.26
N GLU A 128 19.96 -1.21 -8.52
CA GLU A 128 19.25 -0.18 -9.26
C GLU A 128 17.88 0.13 -8.65
N GLU A 129 17.08 -0.88 -8.32
CA GLU A 129 15.78 -0.70 -7.65
C GLU A 129 15.95 -0.07 -6.26
N GLN A 130 17.02 -0.43 -5.55
CA GLN A 130 17.34 0.17 -4.26
C GLN A 130 17.75 1.64 -4.41
N ALA A 131 18.50 1.98 -5.45
CA ALA A 131 18.88 3.36 -5.76
C ALA A 131 17.67 4.22 -6.11
N GLU A 132 16.76 3.73 -6.98
CA GLU A 132 15.52 4.42 -7.32
C GLU A 132 14.66 4.70 -6.07
N ARG A 133 14.55 3.69 -5.19
CA ARG A 133 13.85 3.84 -3.90
C ARG A 133 14.47 4.91 -3.02
N ASN A 134 15.79 4.97 -2.93
CA ASN A 134 16.48 5.96 -2.12
C ASN A 134 16.29 7.37 -2.70
N GLN A 135 16.40 7.52 -4.02
CA GLN A 135 16.17 8.78 -4.71
C GLN A 135 14.75 9.31 -4.46
N LEU A 136 13.73 8.45 -4.54
CA LEU A 136 12.34 8.84 -4.28
C LEU A 136 12.11 9.25 -2.82
N LYS A 137 12.77 8.59 -1.85
CA LYS A 137 12.73 8.99 -0.45
C LYS A 137 13.36 10.36 -0.24
N GLU A 138 14.54 10.60 -0.80
CA GLU A 138 15.24 11.88 -0.71
C GLU A 138 14.40 13.02 -1.32
N GLN A 139 13.80 12.79 -2.49
CA GLN A 139 12.91 13.78 -3.12
C GLN A 139 11.68 14.08 -2.24
N ALA A 140 11.07 13.06 -1.64
CA ALA A 140 9.92 13.25 -0.76
C ALA A 140 10.30 14.01 0.53
N GLU A 141 11.48 13.76 1.09
CA GLU A 141 11.99 14.50 2.25
C GLU A 141 12.32 15.95 1.91
N ALA A 142 12.97 16.19 0.76
CA ALA A 142 13.25 17.53 0.26
C ALA A 142 11.96 18.33 0.01
N ALA A 143 10.94 17.70 -0.59
CA ALA A 143 9.62 18.32 -0.81
C ALA A 143 8.93 18.69 0.52
N LYS A 144 8.96 17.80 1.52
CA LYS A 144 8.43 18.08 2.86
C LYS A 144 9.19 19.22 3.55
N ALA A 145 10.51 19.29 3.40
CA ALA A 145 11.32 20.38 3.95
C ALA A 145 10.99 21.71 3.28
N ALA A 146 10.84 21.73 1.95
CA ALA A 146 10.47 22.92 1.19
C ALA A 146 9.07 23.43 1.56
N GLU A 147 8.08 22.54 1.74
CA GLU A 147 6.73 22.93 2.17
C GLU A 147 6.74 23.54 3.58
N LYS A 148 7.49 22.94 4.51
CA LYS A 148 7.67 23.48 5.87
C LYS A 148 8.33 24.86 5.83
N ALA A 149 9.36 25.05 5.01
CA ALA A 149 10.02 26.34 4.82
C ALA A 149 9.07 27.39 4.26
N ARG A 150 8.26 27.04 3.24
CA ARG A 150 7.25 27.95 2.64
C ARG A 150 6.21 28.38 3.68
N LYS A 151 5.65 27.43 4.44
CA LYS A 151 4.68 27.74 5.52
C LYS A 151 5.30 28.62 6.61
N LEU A 152 6.57 28.41 6.96
CA LEU A 152 7.25 29.27 7.93
C LEU A 152 7.45 30.68 7.41
N GLN A 153 7.82 30.83 6.13
CA GLN A 153 7.98 32.13 5.49
C GLN A 153 6.65 32.88 5.39
N GLU A 154 5.56 32.22 4.98
CA GLU A 154 4.20 32.78 4.96
C GLU A 154 3.75 33.24 6.36
N ARG A 155 4.04 32.45 7.40
CA ARG A 155 3.73 32.86 8.79
C ARG A 155 4.58 34.05 9.26
N ARG A 156 5.86 34.10 8.88
CA ARG A 156 6.76 35.20 9.24
C ARG A 156 6.38 36.50 8.53
N SER A 157 6.03 36.45 7.24
CA SER A 157 5.56 37.62 6.49
C SER A 157 4.20 38.12 6.99
N ALA A 158 3.26 37.22 7.30
CA ALA A 158 1.99 37.60 7.92
C ALA A 158 2.17 38.26 9.31
N LYS A 159 3.10 37.74 10.12
CA LYS A 159 3.43 38.33 11.43
C LYS A 159 4.17 39.68 11.32
N ALA A 160 4.97 39.87 10.28
CA ALA A 160 5.62 41.15 10.00
C ALA A 160 4.63 42.22 9.52
N ALA A 161 3.70 41.85 8.62
CA ALA A 161 2.65 42.75 8.11
C ALA A 161 1.70 43.23 9.23
N SER A 162 1.32 42.34 10.14
CA SER A 162 0.48 42.69 11.30
C SER A 162 1.22 43.57 12.33
N LYS A 163 2.54 43.45 12.45
CA LYS A 163 3.35 44.35 13.30
C LYS A 163 3.57 45.73 12.69
N ALA A 164 3.63 45.84 11.36
CA ALA A 164 3.75 47.10 10.64
C ALA A 164 2.45 47.95 10.67
N ALA A 165 1.28 47.31 10.75
CA ALA A 165 -0.01 48.01 10.94
C ALA A 165 -0.21 48.54 12.39
N GLY A 166 0.65 48.16 13.33
CA GLY A 166 0.46 48.32 14.77
C GLY A 166 0.84 49.65 15.45
N PRO A 167 1.65 50.59 14.88
CA PRO A 167 1.94 51.85 15.57
C PRO A 167 1.34 53.11 14.93
N ALA A 168 0.71 53.04 13.74
CA ALA A 168 0.19 54.25 13.07
C ALA A 168 -1.15 54.76 13.65
N ALA A 169 -1.91 53.92 14.35
CA ALA A 169 -3.22 54.30 14.90
C ALA A 169 -3.18 54.90 16.32
N ALA A 170 -2.06 54.78 17.05
CA ALA A 170 -1.96 55.23 18.44
C ALA A 170 -1.59 56.73 18.60
N GLN A 171 -1.14 57.41 17.54
CA GLN A 171 -0.62 58.77 17.63
C GLN A 171 -1.64 59.89 17.29
N GLN A 172 -2.87 59.53 16.88
CA GLN A 172 -3.92 60.52 16.55
C GLN A 172 -4.98 60.76 17.64
N ARG A 173 -4.93 60.07 18.79
CA ARG A 173 -5.93 60.23 19.88
C ARG A 173 -5.54 61.23 21.00
N GLY A 174 -4.44 61.98 20.85
CA GLY A 174 -3.89 62.84 21.92
C GLY A 174 -4.18 64.35 21.84
N LYS A 175 -4.96 64.85 20.87
CA LYS A 175 -5.22 66.30 20.71
C LYS A 175 -6.70 66.60 20.48
N ALA A 176 -7.49 66.56 21.54
CA ALA A 176 -8.78 67.25 21.62
C ALA A 176 -9.10 67.49 23.10
N ALA A 177 -8.43 68.47 23.69
CA ALA A 177 -8.78 68.99 25.00
C ALA A 177 -9.33 70.41 24.82
N VAL A 178 -10.50 70.61 25.45
CA VAL A 178 -11.16 71.87 25.85
C VAL A 178 -12.00 72.60 24.80
N PRO A 179 -13.34 72.66 24.96
CA PRO A 179 -14.11 73.85 24.64
C PRO A 179 -14.24 74.74 25.87
N SER A 180 -13.95 76.02 25.66
CA SER A 180 -14.03 77.12 26.62
C SER A 180 -15.33 77.89 26.36
N VAL A 181 -16.06 78.17 27.46
CA VAL A 181 -17.19 79.11 27.67
C VAL A 181 -18.44 78.95 26.82
#